data_AF-A0A968VUE5-F1
#
_entry.id   AF-A0A968VUE5-F1
#
_cell.length_a   1.000
_cell.length_b   1.000
_cell.length_c   1.000
_cell.angle_alpha   90.00
_cell.angle_beta   90.00
_cell.angle_gamma   90.00
#
_symmetry.space_group_name_H-M   'P 1'
#
loop_
_entity.id
_entity.type
_entity.pdbx_description
1 polymer ?
#
loop_
_entity_poly.entity_id
_entity_poly.type
_entity_poly.pdbx_seq_one_letter_code
_entity_poly.pdbx_strand_id
1 'polypeptide(L)'
;MDLYQFLGTRDPENIPLKAHMKALEGIVSYYPSSHDGKDFQSMMSPTYDAEGKINGCVGVAIEVTGMTPGAISETLLHQKGWPLSLVKKAEE
;
A
#
# COMPACT_ATOMS: atom_id res chain seq x y z
N MET A 1 17.12 6.93 -13.15
CA MET A 1 16.33 7.55 -12.07
C MET A 1 16.16 6.49 -11.00
N ASP A 2 16.69 6.73 -9.81
CA ASP A 2 16.50 5.82 -8.67
C ASP A 2 15.26 6.21 -7.85
N LEU A 3 14.90 5.38 -6.86
CA LEU A 3 13.73 5.60 -6.00
C LEU A 3 13.81 6.93 -5.23
N TYR A 4 15.00 7.31 -4.73
CA TYR A 4 15.18 8.54 -3.96
C TYR A 4 14.98 9.78 -4.84
N GLN A 5 15.48 9.73 -6.08
CA GLN A 5 15.26 10.78 -7.07
C GLN A 5 13.79 10.89 -7.47
N PHE A 6 13.10 9.75 -7.61
CA PHE A 6 11.68 9.73 -7.93
C PHE A 6 10.81 10.28 -6.80
N LEU A 7 11.07 9.88 -5.56
CA LEU A 7 10.34 10.39 -4.40
C LEU A 7 10.80 11.78 -3.96
N GLY A 8 11.92 12.29 -4.50
CA GLY A 8 12.50 13.58 -4.13
C GLY A 8 12.99 13.65 -2.68
N THR A 9 13.26 12.51 -2.04
CA THR A 9 13.60 12.44 -0.62
C THR A 9 14.57 11.30 -0.32
N ARG A 10 15.35 11.47 0.76
CA ARG A 10 16.18 10.44 1.38
C ARG A 10 15.82 10.21 2.84
N ASP A 11 14.77 10.85 3.33
CA ASP A 11 14.29 10.68 4.70
C ASP A 11 13.70 9.28 4.87
N PRO A 12 14.31 8.40 5.69
CA PRO A 12 13.81 7.04 5.90
C PRO A 12 12.41 7.00 6.54
N GLU A 13 11.96 8.10 7.15
CA GLU A 13 10.62 8.22 7.73
C GLU A 13 9.57 8.72 6.72
N ASN A 14 9.98 9.09 5.50
CA ASN A 14 9.03 9.33 4.42
C ASN A 14 8.22 8.06 4.14
N ILE A 15 6.89 8.16 4.25
CA ILE A 15 5.99 7.00 4.25
C ILE A 15 6.13 6.14 2.98
N PRO A 16 6.07 6.69 1.75
CA PRO A 16 6.32 5.92 0.53
C PRO A 16 7.68 5.22 0.55
N LEU A 17 8.77 5.93 0.88
CA LEU A 17 10.10 5.33 0.92
C LEU A 17 10.19 4.18 1.92
N LYS A 18 9.68 4.39 3.15
CA LYS A 18 9.64 3.38 4.20
C LYS A 18 8.85 2.14 3.79
N ALA A 19 7.76 2.31 3.05
CA ALA A 19 6.96 1.20 2.53
C ALA A 19 7.73 0.36 1.49
N HIS A 20 8.51 1.00 0.62
CA HIS A 20 9.38 0.29 -0.32
C HIS A 20 10.46 -0.50 0.42
N MET A 21 11.11 0.10 1.43
CA MET A 21 12.13 -0.61 2.22
C MET A 21 11.55 -1.83 2.94
N LYS A 22 10.36 -1.70 3.55
CA LYS A 22 9.63 -2.83 4.15
C LYS A 22 9.33 -3.93 3.14
N ALA A 23 8.91 -3.58 1.93
CA ALA A 23 8.64 -4.58 0.90
C ALA A 23 9.91 -5.33 0.47
N LEU A 24 11.06 -4.66 0.42
CA LEU A 24 12.35 -5.31 0.18
C LEU A 24 12.79 -6.24 1.33
N GLU A 25 12.19 -6.10 2.51
CA GLU A 25 12.31 -7.03 3.65
C GLU A 25 11.22 -8.12 3.66
N GLY A 26 10.33 -8.14 2.66
CA GLY A 26 9.24 -9.12 2.54
C GLY A 26 7.96 -8.72 3.26
N ILE A 27 7.84 -7.46 3.71
CA ILE A 27 6.71 -6.98 4.49
C ILE A 27 5.73 -6.22 3.59
N VAL A 28 4.48 -6.70 3.51
CA VAL A 28 3.39 -5.96 2.88
C VAL A 28 2.97 -4.80 3.78
N SER A 29 2.78 -3.62 3.20
CA SER A 29 2.37 -2.42 3.93
C SER A 29 1.23 -1.68 3.24
N TYR A 30 0.43 -0.98 4.04
CA TYR A 30 -0.70 -0.17 3.61
C TYR A 30 -0.58 1.21 4.24
N TYR A 31 -0.83 2.26 3.48
CA TYR A 31 -0.74 3.62 4.00
C TYR A 31 -1.61 4.59 3.19
N PRO A 32 -2.22 5.59 3.85
CA PRO A 32 -2.82 6.70 3.15
C PRO A 32 -1.74 7.62 2.56
N SER A 33 -2.03 8.24 1.43
CA SER A 33 -1.17 9.24 0.81
C SER A 33 -2.00 10.25 0.04
N SER A 34 -1.54 11.50 -0.03
CA SER A 34 -2.19 12.53 -0.85
C SER A 34 -1.24 12.99 -1.96
N HIS A 35 -1.76 13.12 -3.18
CA HIS A 35 -1.00 13.58 -4.35
C HIS A 35 -1.92 14.39 -5.26
N ASP A 36 -1.47 15.56 -5.70
CA ASP A 36 -2.24 16.49 -6.54
C ASP A 36 -3.67 16.76 -6.04
N GLY A 37 -3.83 16.91 -4.73
CA GLY A 37 -5.12 17.22 -4.09
C GLY A 37 -6.10 16.03 -4.02
N LYS A 38 -5.64 14.82 -4.37
CA LYS A 38 -6.40 13.59 -4.25
C LYS A 38 -5.86 12.72 -3.12
N ASP A 39 -6.76 12.00 -2.48
CA ASP A 39 -6.43 11.06 -1.43
C ASP A 39 -6.38 9.65 -1.99
N PHE A 40 -5.39 8.88 -1.56
CA PHE A 40 -5.17 7.51 -1.99
C PHE A 40 -4.98 6.59 -0.81
N GLN A 41 -5.51 5.38 -0.94
CA GLN A 41 -5.14 4.24 -0.12
C GLN A 41 -4.16 3.37 -0.89
N SER A 42 -2.91 3.36 -0.43
CA SER A 42 -1.81 2.68 -1.09
C SER A 42 -1.46 1.37 -0.39
N MET A 43 -1.01 0.40 -1.19
CA MET A 43 -0.43 -0.87 -0.77
C MET A 43 0.94 -1.03 -1.43
N MET A 44 1.89 -1.62 -0.72
CA MET A 44 3.19 -2.04 -1.24
C MET A 44 3.48 -3.49 -0.85
N SER A 45 3.89 -4.30 -1.82
CA SER A 45 4.17 -5.75 -1.66
C SER A 45 5.54 -6.11 -2.22
N PRO A 46 6.26 -7.08 -1.64
CA PRO A 46 7.40 -7.71 -2.31
C PRO A 46 6.98 -8.36 -3.65
N THR A 47 7.91 -8.39 -4.59
CA THR A 47 7.88 -9.29 -5.75
C THR A 47 8.93 -10.37 -5.58
N TYR A 48 8.65 -11.56 -6.10
CA TYR A 48 9.52 -12.73 -5.98
C TYR A 48 9.94 -13.22 -7.36
N ASP A 49 11.17 -13.69 -7.48
CA ASP A 49 11.63 -14.41 -8.66
C ASP A 49 11.13 -15.87 -8.68
N ALA A 50 11.56 -16.63 -9.70
CA ALA A 50 11.19 -18.03 -9.84
C ALA A 50 11.76 -18.95 -8.73
N GLU A 51 12.77 -18.50 -7.99
CA GLU A 51 13.37 -19.22 -6.85
C GLU A 51 12.72 -18.80 -5.51
N GLY A 52 11.73 -17.91 -5.53
CA GLY A 52 11.07 -17.39 -4.34
C GLY A 52 11.88 -16.34 -3.59
N LYS A 53 12.93 -15.77 -4.20
CA LYS A 53 13.70 -14.67 -3.59
C LYS A 53 13.09 -13.33 -3.94
N ILE A 54 13.14 -12.40 -2.99
CA ILE A 54 12.69 -11.03 -3.21
C ILE A 54 13.58 -10.39 -4.28
N ASN A 55 12.97 -9.91 -5.37
CA ASN A 55 13.66 -9.26 -6.48
C ASN A 55 13.19 -7.82 -6.73
N GLY A 56 12.29 -7.32 -5.89
CA GLY A 56 11.71 -6.00 -6.03
C GLY A 56 10.46 -5.80 -5.18
N CYS A 57 9.66 -4.81 -5.55
CA CYS A 57 8.38 -4.53 -4.95
C CYS A 57 7.39 -4.00 -5.99
N VAL A 58 6.10 -4.13 -5.68
CA VAL A 58 4.98 -3.62 -6.48
C VAL A 58 4.01 -2.86 -5.58
N GLY A 59 3.59 -1.68 -6.04
CA GLY A 59 2.65 -0.83 -5.33
C GLY A 59 1.38 -0.58 -6.12
N VAL A 60 0.26 -0.45 -5.41
CA VAL A 60 -1.03 -0.03 -5.97
C VAL A 60 -1.58 1.10 -5.10
N ALA A 61 -1.98 2.20 -5.72
CA ALA A 61 -2.65 3.32 -5.07
C ALA A 61 -4.08 3.43 -5.61
N ILE A 62 -5.07 3.33 -4.74
CA ILE A 62 -6.49 3.49 -5.10
C ILE A 62 -6.91 4.87 -4.66
N GLU A 63 -7.42 5.67 -5.58
CA GLU A 63 -8.01 6.98 -5.24
C GLU A 63 -9.24 6.75 -4.36
N VAL A 64 -9.28 7.44 -3.22
CA VAL A 64 -10.36 7.40 -2.23
C VAL A 64 -10.91 8.79 -1.91
N THR A 65 -10.64 9.77 -2.76
CA THR A 65 -11.11 11.15 -2.61
C THR A 65 -12.62 11.18 -2.42
N GLY A 66 -13.08 11.78 -1.31
CA GLY A 66 -14.51 11.90 -1.00
C GLY A 66 -15.18 10.60 -0.53
N MET A 67 -14.44 9.50 -0.36
CA MET A 67 -14.99 8.28 0.24
C MET A 67 -15.19 8.44 1.75
N THR A 68 -16.22 7.77 2.28
CA THR A 68 -16.40 7.67 3.73
C THR A 68 -15.37 6.73 4.35
N PRO A 69 -15.06 6.87 5.65
CA PRO A 69 -14.15 5.94 6.34
C PRO A 69 -14.54 4.46 6.22
N GLY A 70 -15.85 4.16 6.18
CA GLY A 70 -16.36 2.80 5.97
C GLY A 70 -16.01 2.25 4.58
N ALA A 71 -16.20 3.07 3.53
CA ALA A 71 -15.88 2.66 2.16
C ALA A 71 -14.35 2.50 1.94
N ILE A 72 -13.52 3.30 2.64
CA ILE A 72 -12.05 3.11 2.63
C ILE A 72 -11.68 1.79 3.32
N SER A 73 -12.33 1.48 4.45
CA SER A 73 -12.11 0.22 5.18
C SER A 73 -12.45 -0.99 4.32
N GLU A 74 -13.57 -0.95 3.58
CA GLU A 74 -13.95 -2.00 2.64
C GLU A 74 -12.92 -2.16 1.50
N THR A 75 -12.41 -1.06 0.97
CA THR A 75 -11.35 -1.05 -0.06
C THR A 75 -10.07 -1.72 0.44
N LEU A 76 -9.67 -1.44 1.70
CA LEU A 76 -8.52 -2.07 2.34
C LEU A 76 -8.68 -3.59 2.51
N LEU A 77 -9.90 -4.04 2.82
CA LEU A 77 -10.19 -5.46 3.00
C LEU A 77 -10.08 -6.22 1.68
N HIS A 78 -10.55 -5.62 0.58
CA HIS A 78 -10.34 -6.15 -0.77
C HIS A 78 -8.87 -6.20 -1.16
N GLN A 79 -8.09 -5.14 -0.89
CA GLN A 79 -6.64 -5.15 -1.15
C GLN A 79 -5.92 -6.25 -0.36
N LYS A 80 -6.35 -6.53 0.87
CA LYS A 80 -5.81 -7.61 1.72
C LYS A 80 -6.20 -9.03 1.25
N GLY A 81 -7.02 -9.15 0.20
CA GLY A 81 -7.50 -10.44 -0.28
C GLY A 81 -8.48 -11.14 0.69
N TRP A 82 -9.09 -10.40 1.62
CA TRP A 82 -10.10 -10.96 2.51
C TRP A 82 -11.50 -10.92 1.89
N PRO A 83 -12.27 -12.02 1.97
CA PRO A 83 -13.63 -12.04 1.45
C PRO A 83 -14.59 -11.16 2.28
N LEU A 84 -15.46 -10.41 1.59
CA LEU A 84 -16.50 -9.54 2.17
C LEU A 84 -17.38 -10.22 3.23
N SER A 85 -17.55 -11.54 3.13
CA SER A 85 -18.33 -12.34 4.09
C SER A 85 -17.75 -12.35 5.50
N LEU A 86 -16.43 -12.16 5.65
CA LEU A 86 -15.77 -12.05 6.95
C LEU A 86 -15.84 -10.65 7.55
N VAL A 87 -16.08 -9.62 6.73
CA VAL A 87 -16.15 -8.22 7.13
C VAL A 87 -17.46 -7.92 7.87
N LYS A 88 -18.58 -8.39 7.32
CA LYS A 88 -19.92 -8.13 7.88
C LYS A 88 -20.15 -8.74 9.27
N LYS A 89 -19.34 -9.74 9.66
CA LYS A 89 -19.49 -10.45 10.93
C LYS A 89 -18.77 -9.77 12.11
N ALA A 90 -17.96 -8.73 11.84
CA ALA A 90 -17.24 -7.99 12.88
C ALA A 90 -17.98 -6.72 13.35
N GLU A 91 -19.10 -6.37 12.70
CA GLU A 91 -19.93 -5.20 13.01
C GLU A 91 -21.26 -5.56 13.71
N GLU A 92 -21.48 -6.85 14.01
CA GLU A 92 -22.60 -7.39 14.83
C GLU A 92 -22.12 -7.79 16.22
#